data_AF-V8NLY5-F1
#
_entry.id   AF-V8NLY5-F1
#
_cell.length_a   1.000
_cell.length_b   1.000
_cell.length_c   1.000
_cell.angle_alpha   90.00
_cell.angle_beta   90.00
_cell.angle_gamma   90.00
#
_symmetry.space_group_name_H-M   'P 1'
#
loop_
_entity.id
_entity.type
_entity.pdbx_description
1 polymer ?
#
loop_
_entity_poly.entity_id
_entity_poly.type
_entity_poly.pdbx_seq_one_letter_code
_entity_poly.pdbx_strand_id
1 'polypeptide(L)'
;MSQSFQSDKVANGGVSMWCELNQMNFFDEFQMEGVSAESNEIYLELAPENLSRAFKTAQNAKTVKIKLTNKQCPCLTVAMELVSIYLPVLKTMKCVVERMKNLSSSVVIEANLNGEMELKIETDLVCITTHFRDLGNPPWVSWDDSQNSTHERDPMKMAEARIDIKRLLQFLAGQQVNPTKALCNIASKRIVHFILLHEDVSLQYFIPALA
;
A
#
# COMPACT_ATOMS: atom_id res chain seq x y z
N MET A 1 15.88 24.64 4.16
CA MET A 1 16.06 24.28 2.74
C MET A 1 14.67 23.91 2.23
N SER A 2 14.20 24.66 1.26
CA SER A 2 12.78 24.83 0.95
C SER A 2 12.40 24.05 -0.30
N GLN A 3 11.26 23.36 -0.25
CA GLN A 3 10.67 22.79 -1.45
C GLN A 3 9.70 23.80 -2.05
N SER A 4 9.98 24.21 -3.28
CA SER A 4 9.17 25.15 -4.05
C SER A 4 8.27 24.38 -5.02
N PHE A 5 6.95 24.54 -4.87
CA PHE A 5 5.99 24.04 -5.84
C PHE A 5 5.44 25.22 -6.64
N GLN A 6 5.77 25.30 -7.92
CA GLN A 6 5.26 26.30 -8.84
C GLN A 6 4.29 25.62 -9.82
N SER A 7 3.07 26.16 -9.94
CA SER A 7 2.07 25.70 -10.90
C SER A 7 2.01 26.67 -12.08
N ASP A 8 2.72 26.39 -13.15
CA ASP A 8 2.69 27.21 -14.36
C ASP A 8 1.53 26.79 -15.28
N LYS A 9 0.39 27.44 -15.09
CA LYS A 9 -0.51 27.75 -16.21
C LYS A 9 -0.76 29.25 -16.24
N VAL A 10 0.15 29.95 -16.90
CA VAL A 10 0.00 31.38 -17.22
C VAL A 10 -0.43 31.51 -18.68
N ALA A 11 -1.75 31.56 -18.89
CA ALA A 11 -2.34 32.25 -20.02
C ALA A 11 -3.32 33.27 -19.44
N ASN A 12 -3.04 34.56 -19.65
CA ASN A 12 -3.87 35.73 -19.27
C ASN A 12 -4.10 35.99 -17.78
N GLY A 13 -3.16 36.68 -17.11
CA GLY A 13 -3.43 37.40 -15.85
C GLY A 13 -3.78 36.54 -14.63
N GLY A 14 -3.35 35.27 -14.61
CA GLY A 14 -3.65 34.33 -13.54
C GLY A 14 -2.93 34.63 -12.22
N VAL A 15 -3.60 34.29 -11.12
CA VAL A 15 -3.06 34.37 -9.75
C VAL A 15 -1.93 33.35 -9.59
N SER A 16 -0.73 33.82 -9.23
CA SER A 16 0.38 32.95 -8.83
C SER A 16 0.29 32.60 -7.35
N MET A 17 0.55 31.35 -7.01
CA MET A 17 0.59 30.87 -5.63
C MET A 17 2.00 30.39 -5.31
N TRP A 18 2.58 30.93 -4.24
CA TRP A 18 3.85 30.46 -3.68
C TRP A 18 3.57 29.81 -2.33
N CYS A 19 4.01 28.58 -2.17
CA CYS A 19 3.93 27.84 -0.91
C CYS A 19 5.29 27.25 -0.59
N GLU A 20 5.75 27.47 0.64
CA GLU A 20 7.02 26.96 1.15
C GLU A 20 6.75 26.02 2.32
N LEU A 21 7.32 24.82 2.23
CA LEU A 21 7.22 23.80 3.28
C LEU A 21 8.59 23.66 3.96
N ASN A 22 8.60 23.80 5.28
CA ASN A 22 9.83 23.57 6.06
C ASN A 22 10.02 22.08 6.31
N GLN A 23 11.08 21.51 5.72
CA GLN A 23 11.37 20.08 5.81
C GLN A 23 11.33 19.52 7.25
N MET A 24 11.81 20.28 8.25
CA MET A 24 11.91 19.86 9.65
C MET A 24 10.55 19.65 10.32
N ASN A 25 9.50 20.25 9.77
CA ASN A 25 8.15 20.18 10.34
C ASN A 25 7.29 19.08 9.70
N PHE A 26 7.68 18.59 8.51
CA PHE A 26 6.85 17.71 7.70
C PHE A 26 7.44 16.31 7.50
N PHE A 27 8.77 16.16 7.58
CA PHE A 27 9.43 14.89 7.28
C PHE A 27 10.26 14.41 8.47
N ASP A 28 10.04 13.16 8.87
CA ASP A 28 10.89 12.46 9.85
C ASP A 28 12.29 12.21 9.28
N GLU A 29 12.37 11.92 7.97
CA GLU A 29 13.60 11.71 7.21
C GLU A 29 13.57 12.50 5.89
N PHE A 30 14.64 13.21 5.58
CA PHE A 30 14.76 13.98 4.34
C PHE A 30 16.19 13.95 3.80
N GLN A 31 16.35 13.57 2.54
CA GLN A 31 17.63 13.59 1.83
C GLN A 31 17.42 14.08 0.40
N MET A 32 18.26 15.01 -0.04
CA MET A 32 18.22 15.57 -1.38
C MET A 32 19.62 15.98 -1.83
N GLU A 33 19.96 15.62 -3.07
CA GLU A 33 21.20 15.99 -3.74
C GLU A 33 20.85 16.41 -5.17
N GLY A 34 21.10 17.68 -5.47
CA GLY A 34 21.00 18.26 -6.78
C GLY A 34 22.24 17.96 -7.62
N VAL A 35 22.20 18.35 -8.89
CA VAL A 35 23.28 18.05 -9.84
C VAL A 35 24.54 18.88 -9.58
N SER A 36 24.40 20.09 -9.03
CA SER A 36 25.51 21.00 -8.74
C SER A 36 25.73 21.13 -7.23
N ALA A 37 26.99 20.97 -6.80
CA ALA A 37 27.37 21.24 -5.41
C ALA A 37 27.24 22.74 -5.05
N GLU A 38 27.34 23.63 -6.04
CA GLU A 38 27.21 25.09 -5.86
C GLU A 38 25.75 25.55 -5.84
N SER A 39 24.85 24.74 -6.42
CA SER A 39 23.41 25.01 -6.48
C SER A 39 22.67 23.70 -6.27
N ASN A 40 22.68 23.25 -5.02
CA ASN A 40 22.13 21.97 -4.59
C ASN A 40 20.59 22.03 -4.50
N GLU A 41 19.93 22.22 -5.64
CA GLU A 41 18.48 22.38 -5.76
C GLU A 41 17.94 21.50 -6.89
N ILE A 42 16.68 21.07 -6.75
CA ILE A 42 15.96 20.29 -7.76
C ILE A 42 14.61 20.97 -8.02
N TYR A 43 14.40 21.41 -9.25
CA TYR A 43 13.14 21.99 -9.71
C TYR A 43 12.29 20.92 -10.40
N LEU A 44 11.02 20.82 -10.03
CA LEU A 44 10.08 19.83 -10.56
C LEU A 44 8.80 20.51 -11.00
N GLU A 45 8.38 20.23 -12.23
CA GLU A 45 7.07 20.62 -12.73
C GLU A 45 6.13 19.41 -12.65
N LEU A 46 5.00 19.58 -11.94
CA LEU A 46 4.05 18.51 -11.67
C LEU A 46 2.62 19.01 -11.90
N ALA A 47 1.77 18.16 -12.47
CA ALA A 47 0.34 18.42 -12.54
C ALA A 47 -0.27 18.34 -11.12
N PRO A 48 -0.88 19.41 -10.59
CA PRO A 48 -1.43 19.43 -9.22
C PRO A 48 -2.49 18.35 -8.96
N GLU A 49 -3.21 17.94 -10.00
CA GLU A 49 -4.25 16.91 -9.93
C GLU A 49 -3.65 15.53 -9.61
N ASN A 50 -2.45 15.24 -10.11
CA ASN A 50 -1.76 13.98 -9.85
C ASN A 50 -1.26 13.91 -8.41
N LEU A 51 -0.65 15.01 -7.94
CA LEU A 51 -0.15 15.10 -6.57
C LEU A 51 -1.29 15.02 -5.56
N SER A 52 -2.37 15.79 -5.78
CA SER A 52 -3.55 15.77 -4.91
C SER A 52 -4.24 14.40 -4.87
N ARG A 53 -4.32 13.70 -6.02
CA ARG A 53 -4.86 12.34 -6.08
C ARG A 53 -3.99 11.36 -5.28
N ALA A 54 -2.68 11.39 -5.47
CA ALA A 54 -1.75 10.51 -4.76
C ALA A 54 -1.84 10.71 -3.24
N PHE A 55 -1.88 11.96 -2.77
CA PHE A 55 -2.02 12.25 -1.34
C PHE A 55 -3.39 11.92 -0.78
N LYS A 56 -4.49 12.04 -1.55
CA LYS A 56 -5.81 11.57 -1.10
C LYS A 56 -5.81 10.07 -0.83
N THR A 57 -5.15 9.28 -1.68
CA THR A 57 -4.98 7.84 -1.46
C THR A 57 -4.11 7.56 -0.23
N ALA A 58 -3.08 8.39 0.00
CA ALA A 58 -2.13 8.25 1.10
C ALA A 58 -2.54 8.97 2.41
N GLN A 59 -3.65 9.69 2.46
CA GLN A 59 -4.02 10.62 3.55
C GLN A 59 -4.04 9.98 4.95
N ASN A 60 -4.19 8.66 4.98
CA ASN A 60 -4.27 7.90 6.22
C ASN A 60 -3.30 6.72 6.22
N ALA A 61 -2.32 6.73 5.31
CA ALA A 61 -1.19 5.84 5.39
C ALA A 61 -0.41 6.18 6.65
N LYS A 62 0.09 5.15 7.34
CA LYS A 62 0.94 5.35 8.51
C LYS A 62 2.22 6.11 8.16
N THR A 63 2.77 5.81 6.99
CA THR A 63 4.00 6.39 6.47
C THR A 63 3.85 6.59 4.96
N VAL A 64 4.31 7.74 4.49
CA VAL A 64 4.34 8.11 3.07
C VAL A 64 5.78 8.43 2.69
N LYS A 65 6.30 7.76 1.67
CA LYS A 65 7.62 8.02 1.09
C LYS A 65 7.44 8.73 -0.24
N ILE A 66 8.10 9.87 -0.43
CA ILE A 66 8.09 10.61 -1.68
C ILE A 66 9.50 10.53 -2.25
N LYS A 67 9.65 10.00 -3.46
CA LYS A 67 10.96 9.77 -4.08
C LYS A 67 10.97 10.18 -5.55
N LEU A 68 12.07 10.77 -6.00
CA LEU A 68 12.36 10.88 -7.42
C LEU A 68 12.82 9.52 -7.94
N THR A 69 12.14 9.00 -8.96
CA THR A 69 12.42 7.68 -9.53
C THR A 69 12.49 7.77 -11.05
N ASN A 70 13.34 6.95 -11.66
CA ASN A 70 13.40 6.79 -13.10
C ASN A 70 12.90 5.38 -13.48
N LYS A 71 11.60 5.26 -13.76
CA LYS A 71 10.97 3.98 -14.15
C LYS A 71 10.89 3.89 -15.68
N GLN A 72 9.72 4.16 -16.25
CA GLN A 72 9.54 4.34 -17.69
C GLN A 72 9.85 5.79 -18.11
N CYS A 73 9.76 6.73 -17.17
CA CYS A 73 10.19 8.11 -17.29
C CYS A 73 10.58 8.67 -15.91
N PRO A 74 11.30 9.81 -15.84
CA PRO A 74 11.55 10.51 -14.59
C PRO A 74 10.23 10.99 -13.98
N CYS A 75 9.95 10.57 -12.74
CA CYS A 75 8.71 10.93 -12.06
C CYS A 75 8.89 11.01 -10.55
N LEU A 76 8.01 11.80 -9.91
CA LEU A 76 7.85 11.81 -8.48
C LEU A 76 6.93 10.64 -8.07
N THR A 77 7.50 9.61 -7.44
CA THR A 77 6.75 8.47 -6.89
C THR A 77 6.33 8.77 -5.46
N VAL A 78 5.03 8.68 -5.19
CA VAL A 78 4.46 8.65 -3.83
C VAL A 78 4.17 7.19 -3.49
N ALA A 79 4.91 6.64 -2.54
CA ALA A 79 4.78 5.29 -2.04
C ALA A 79 4.22 5.29 -0.61
N MET A 80 3.47 4.25 -0.27
CA MET A 80 3.03 3.99 1.10
C MET A 80 3.48 2.61 1.53
N GLU A 81 3.68 2.44 2.82
CA GLU A 81 4.16 1.19 3.38
C GLU A 81 3.02 0.16 3.48
N LEU A 82 3.09 -0.89 2.66
CA LEU A 82 2.13 -2.00 2.62
C LEU A 82 2.86 -3.34 2.75
N VAL A 83 2.20 -4.35 3.32
CA VAL A 83 2.69 -5.74 3.25
C VAL A 83 2.04 -6.40 2.05
N SER A 84 2.85 -7.00 1.19
CA SER A 84 2.36 -7.81 0.08
C SER A 84 2.75 -9.26 0.30
N ILE A 85 1.80 -10.17 0.13
CA ILE A 85 1.98 -11.61 0.32
C ILE A 85 1.20 -12.37 -0.74
N TYR A 86 1.68 -13.54 -1.16
CA TYR A 86 0.88 -14.42 -2.00
C TYR A 86 -0.31 -14.98 -1.23
N LEU A 87 -1.46 -15.12 -1.87
CA LEU A 87 -2.61 -15.74 -1.24
C LEU A 87 -2.45 -17.25 -1.14
N PRO A 88 -2.97 -17.90 -0.08
CA PRO A 88 -3.14 -19.34 -0.06
C PRO A 88 -4.11 -19.78 -1.17
N VAL A 89 -4.23 -21.10 -1.37
CA VAL A 89 -5.21 -21.66 -2.30
C VAL A 89 -6.59 -21.09 -2.01
N LEU A 90 -7.15 -20.34 -2.98
CA LEU A 90 -8.36 -19.54 -2.77
C LEU A 90 -9.57 -20.39 -2.37
N LYS A 91 -9.64 -21.64 -2.85
CA LYS A 91 -10.67 -22.61 -2.43
C LYS A 91 -10.59 -22.91 -0.93
N THR A 92 -9.39 -23.16 -0.41
CA THR A 92 -9.16 -23.43 1.02
C THR A 92 -9.50 -22.20 1.85
N MET A 93 -9.03 -21.02 1.42
CA MET A 93 -9.34 -19.76 2.09
C MET A 93 -10.85 -19.49 2.12
N LYS A 94 -11.55 -19.73 0.99
CA LYS A 94 -13.01 -19.62 0.91
C LYS A 94 -13.70 -20.52 1.92
N CYS A 95 -13.33 -21.79 2.00
CA CYS A 95 -13.93 -22.72 2.96
C CYS A 95 -13.75 -22.27 4.42
N VAL A 96 -12.60 -21.68 4.76
CA VAL A 96 -12.34 -21.12 6.09
C VAL A 96 -13.26 -19.92 6.35
N VAL A 97 -13.28 -18.95 5.43
CA VAL A 97 -14.09 -17.73 5.52
C VAL A 97 -15.59 -18.06 5.59
N GLU A 98 -16.06 -19.10 4.90
CA GLU A 98 -17.44 -19.58 4.94
C GLU A 98 -17.88 -20.10 6.30
N ARG A 99 -16.97 -20.71 7.07
CA ARG A 99 -17.25 -21.15 8.46
C ARG A 99 -17.21 -19.97 9.41
N MET A 100 -16.20 -19.12 9.24
CA MET A 100 -15.94 -17.91 10.01
C MET A 100 -17.10 -16.90 9.96
N LYS A 101 -17.76 -16.73 8.81
CA LYS A 101 -18.90 -15.80 8.66
C LYS A 101 -20.08 -16.07 9.60
N ASN A 102 -20.20 -17.32 10.09
CA ASN A 102 -21.29 -17.70 10.98
C ASN A 102 -21.03 -17.26 12.43
N LEU A 103 -19.81 -16.80 12.74
CA LEU A 103 -19.38 -16.39 14.08
C LEU A 103 -19.26 -14.86 14.20
N SER A 104 -18.77 -14.17 13.17
CA SER A 104 -18.68 -12.72 13.15
C SER A 104 -18.92 -12.17 11.74
N SER A 105 -19.42 -10.93 11.68
CA SER A 105 -19.58 -10.16 10.44
C SER A 105 -18.26 -9.49 9.99
N SER A 106 -17.21 -9.56 10.80
CA SER A 106 -15.90 -8.99 10.51
C SER A 106 -14.80 -10.04 10.65
N VAL A 107 -13.75 -9.92 9.86
CA VAL A 107 -12.53 -10.73 9.96
C VAL A 107 -11.31 -9.82 9.94
N VAL A 108 -10.32 -10.12 10.76
CA VAL A 108 -9.00 -9.47 10.72
C VAL A 108 -8.10 -10.30 9.83
N ILE A 109 -7.52 -9.66 8.81
CA ILE A 109 -6.49 -10.23 7.97
C ILE A 109 -5.15 -9.69 8.44
N GLU A 110 -4.22 -10.59 8.72
CA GLU A 110 -2.85 -10.26 9.11
C GLU A 110 -1.86 -10.91 8.16
N ALA A 111 -0.76 -10.23 7.85
CA ALA A 111 0.34 -10.82 7.09
C ALA A 111 1.67 -10.16 7.44
N ASN A 112 2.76 -10.91 7.29
CA ASN A 112 4.14 -10.42 7.47
C ASN A 112 4.97 -10.55 6.19
N LEU A 113 6.26 -10.20 6.28
CA LEU A 113 7.22 -10.28 5.16
C LEU A 113 7.99 -11.61 5.15
N ASN A 114 7.54 -12.59 5.92
CA ASN A 114 8.14 -13.92 6.05
C ASN A 114 7.21 -15.04 5.52
N GLY A 115 6.27 -14.70 4.64
CA GLY A 115 5.35 -15.65 4.03
C GLY A 115 4.27 -16.21 4.95
N GLU A 116 3.98 -15.54 6.07
CA GLU A 116 2.91 -15.92 7.00
C GLU A 116 1.71 -14.98 6.91
N MET A 117 0.52 -15.56 6.90
CA MET A 117 -0.76 -14.86 6.84
C MET A 117 -1.73 -15.48 7.85
N GLU A 118 -2.50 -14.66 8.55
CA GLU A 118 -3.51 -15.11 9.49
C GLU A 118 -4.88 -14.51 9.18
N LEU A 119 -5.93 -15.31 9.40
CA LEU A 119 -7.31 -14.85 9.45
C LEU A 119 -7.83 -15.02 10.87
N LYS A 120 -8.25 -13.93 11.50
CA LYS A 120 -8.75 -13.91 12.87
C LYS A 120 -10.19 -13.45 12.94
N ILE A 121 -10.97 -14.13 13.76
CA ILE A 121 -12.27 -13.68 14.24
C ILE A 121 -12.22 -13.62 15.75
N GLU A 122 -12.53 -12.47 16.30
CA GLU A 122 -12.69 -12.28 17.73
C GLU A 122 -14.14 -11.88 18.04
N THR A 123 -14.71 -12.53 19.05
CA THR A 123 -16.05 -12.33 19.59
C THR A 123 -15.97 -12.44 21.11
N ASP A 124 -17.03 -12.04 21.81
CA ASP A 124 -17.07 -12.10 23.27
C ASP A 124 -16.91 -13.52 23.84
N LEU A 125 -17.21 -14.55 23.05
CA LEU A 125 -17.19 -15.95 23.47
C LEU A 125 -15.96 -16.72 22.99
N VAL A 126 -15.47 -16.43 21.79
CA VAL A 126 -14.41 -17.20 21.15
C VAL A 126 -13.53 -16.32 20.26
N CYS A 127 -12.25 -16.65 20.24
CA CYS A 127 -11.30 -16.18 19.24
C CYS A 127 -10.88 -17.37 18.36
N ILE A 128 -11.05 -17.23 17.05
CA ILE A 128 -10.62 -18.22 16.06
C ILE A 128 -9.57 -17.60 15.16
N THR A 129 -8.40 -18.24 15.13
CA THR A 129 -7.31 -17.88 14.22
C THR A 129 -7.03 -19.04 13.27
N THR A 130 -6.94 -18.74 11.98
CA THR A 130 -6.43 -19.67 10.96
C THR A 130 -5.10 -19.16 10.45
N HIS A 131 -4.07 -20.01 10.52
CA HIS A 131 -2.71 -19.68 10.12
C HIS A 131 -2.39 -20.30 8.76
N PHE A 132 -1.89 -19.48 7.83
CA PHE A 132 -1.32 -19.89 6.56
C PHE A 132 0.17 -19.56 6.57
N ARG A 133 1.00 -20.56 6.26
CA ARG A 133 2.47 -20.46 6.25
C ARG A 133 3.00 -20.83 4.87
N ASP A 134 4.28 -20.52 4.65
CA ASP A 134 5.01 -20.88 3.43
C ASP A 134 4.39 -20.30 2.13
N LEU A 135 3.76 -19.12 2.22
CA LEU A 135 3.12 -18.46 1.07
C LEU A 135 4.13 -17.71 0.19
N GLY A 136 5.20 -17.20 0.81
CA GLY A 136 6.18 -16.33 0.17
C GLY A 136 5.68 -14.89 -0.04
N ASN A 137 6.62 -13.98 -0.33
CA ASN A 137 6.33 -12.57 -0.60
C ASN A 137 6.87 -12.19 -1.99
N PRO A 138 6.16 -11.33 -2.74
CA PRO A 138 6.63 -10.89 -4.04
C PRO A 138 7.92 -10.06 -3.94
N PRO A 139 8.93 -10.35 -4.78
CA PRO A 139 10.26 -9.75 -4.66
C PRO A 139 10.29 -8.26 -5.03
N TRP A 140 9.32 -7.76 -5.80
CA TRP A 140 9.27 -6.36 -6.27
C TRP A 140 8.79 -5.36 -5.21
N VAL A 141 8.42 -5.83 -4.02
CA VAL A 141 8.03 -4.96 -2.90
C VAL A 141 9.24 -4.61 -2.03
N SER A 142 10.37 -5.30 -2.23
CA SER A 142 11.67 -5.05 -1.61
C SER A 142 12.67 -4.48 -2.63
N TRP A 143 12.32 -3.40 -3.32
CA TRP A 143 13.25 -2.67 -4.21
C TRP A 143 13.37 -1.23 -3.70
N ASP A 144 14.11 -1.11 -2.61
CA ASP A 144 14.87 0.10 -2.32
C ASP A 144 16.33 -0.26 -2.52
N ASP A 145 16.81 -0.20 -3.77
CA ASP A 145 18.25 -0.03 -4.04
C ASP A 145 18.62 1.41 -3.61
N SER A 146 18.72 1.61 -2.31
CA SER A 146 19.55 2.66 -1.73
C SER A 146 19.93 2.22 -0.32
N GLN A 147 21.20 1.88 -0.16
CA GLN A 147 21.80 1.77 1.16
C GLN A 147 21.58 3.10 1.89
N ASN A 148 21.17 3.00 3.16
CA ASN A 148 20.98 4.06 4.16
C ASN A 148 19.54 4.61 4.33
N SER A 149 18.70 3.88 5.09
CA SER A 149 18.16 4.39 6.37
C SER A 149 17.48 3.27 7.19
N THR A 150 17.59 3.38 8.51
CA THR A 150 17.43 2.35 9.56
C THR A 150 16.00 1.94 9.92
N HIS A 151 15.09 1.87 8.96
CA HIS A 151 13.72 1.41 9.19
C HIS A 151 13.27 0.36 8.18
N GLU A 152 14.04 -0.73 8.05
CA GLU A 152 13.49 -1.97 7.51
C GLU A 152 12.47 -2.50 8.51
N ARG A 153 11.20 -2.57 8.09
CA ARG A 153 10.11 -3.12 8.90
C ARG A 153 10.50 -4.54 9.31
N ASP A 154 10.45 -4.84 10.62
CA ASP A 154 10.72 -6.18 11.14
C ASP A 154 9.97 -7.23 10.31
N PRO A 155 10.68 -8.19 9.66
CA PRO A 155 10.06 -9.18 8.79
C PRO A 155 8.99 -10.02 9.45
N MET A 156 9.04 -10.18 10.78
CA MET A 156 8.07 -10.94 11.56
C MET A 156 6.84 -10.11 11.96
N LYS A 157 6.91 -8.78 11.86
CA LYS A 157 5.82 -7.90 12.27
C LYS A 157 4.63 -8.02 11.32
N MET A 158 3.48 -8.37 11.89
CA MET A 158 2.24 -8.49 11.12
C MET A 158 1.59 -7.11 10.86
N ALA A 159 1.25 -6.87 9.60
CA ALA A 159 0.33 -5.82 9.21
C ALA A 159 -1.09 -6.38 9.25
N GLU A 160 -1.98 -5.67 9.95
CA GLU A 160 -3.37 -6.10 10.12
C GLU A 160 -4.36 -5.15 9.43
N ALA A 161 -5.49 -5.70 8.98
CA ALA A 161 -6.65 -4.94 8.59
C ALA A 161 -7.94 -5.72 8.89
N ARG A 162 -8.85 -5.09 9.65
CA ARG A 162 -10.19 -5.62 9.91
C ARG A 162 -11.11 -5.27 8.73
N ILE A 163 -11.77 -6.24 8.13
CA ILE A 163 -12.66 -6.02 6.99
C ILE A 163 -14.01 -6.70 7.17
N ASP A 164 -15.01 -6.29 6.38
CA ASP A 164 -16.30 -6.97 6.27
C ASP A 164 -16.12 -8.35 5.63
N ILE A 165 -16.53 -9.40 6.36
CA ILE A 165 -16.33 -10.79 5.92
C ILE A 165 -17.16 -11.14 4.68
N LYS A 166 -18.32 -10.49 4.48
CA LYS A 166 -19.18 -10.72 3.31
C LYS A 166 -18.50 -10.18 2.06
N ARG A 167 -17.82 -9.03 2.15
CA ARG A 167 -17.02 -8.49 1.03
C ARG A 167 -15.87 -9.42 0.67
N LEU A 168 -15.17 -9.97 1.66
CA LEU A 168 -14.12 -10.96 1.43
C LEU A 168 -14.70 -12.22 0.76
N LEU A 169 -15.85 -12.70 1.24
CA LEU A 169 -16.50 -13.87 0.67
C LEU A 169 -16.99 -13.64 -0.77
N GLN A 170 -17.50 -12.44 -1.09
CA GLN A 170 -17.87 -12.06 -2.46
C GLN A 170 -16.67 -12.13 -3.40
N PHE A 171 -15.51 -11.61 -2.98
CA PHE A 171 -14.26 -11.74 -3.72
C PHE A 171 -13.87 -13.22 -3.95
N LEU A 172 -13.88 -14.04 -2.90
CA LEU A 172 -13.51 -15.45 -2.97
C LEU A 172 -14.52 -16.30 -3.77
N ALA A 173 -15.80 -15.93 -3.75
CA ALA A 173 -16.86 -16.61 -4.49
C ALA A 173 -16.83 -16.31 -6.00
N GLY A 174 -16.36 -15.12 -6.38
CA GLY A 174 -16.24 -14.72 -7.79
C GLY A 174 -15.19 -15.51 -8.58
N GLN A 175 -14.36 -16.33 -7.92
CA GLN A 175 -13.30 -17.10 -8.57
C GLN A 175 -13.78 -18.51 -8.95
N GLN A 176 -14.08 -18.69 -10.24
CA GLN A 176 -14.37 -20.02 -10.81
C GLN A 176 -13.11 -20.76 -11.28
N VAL A 177 -12.09 -20.01 -11.70
CA VAL A 177 -10.78 -20.51 -12.16
C VAL A 177 -9.69 -20.11 -11.17
N ASN A 178 -8.68 -20.97 -11.01
CA ASN A 178 -7.55 -20.69 -10.14
C ASN A 178 -6.61 -19.72 -10.88
N PRO A 179 -6.35 -18.52 -10.33
CA PRO A 179 -5.46 -17.57 -10.98
C PRO A 179 -4.02 -18.10 -10.99
N THR A 180 -3.25 -17.67 -11.97
CA THR A 180 -1.83 -17.98 -12.09
C THR A 180 -1.02 -17.33 -10.97
N LYS A 181 -1.41 -16.13 -10.56
CA LYS A 181 -0.85 -15.43 -9.38
C LYS A 181 -1.97 -14.74 -8.61
N ALA A 182 -1.89 -14.81 -7.28
CA ALA A 182 -2.85 -14.20 -6.38
C ALA A 182 -2.10 -13.50 -5.25
N LEU A 183 -2.38 -12.21 -5.04
CA LEU A 183 -1.69 -11.35 -4.09
C LEU A 183 -2.68 -10.70 -3.13
N CYS A 184 -2.23 -10.51 -1.90
CA CYS A 184 -2.89 -9.71 -0.88
C CYS A 184 -1.95 -8.59 -0.47
N ASN A 185 -2.40 -7.35 -0.65
CA ASN A 185 -1.72 -6.16 -0.17
C ASN A 185 -2.48 -5.58 1.02
N ILE A 186 -1.83 -5.48 2.17
CA ILE A 186 -2.41 -4.93 3.39
C ILE A 186 -1.79 -3.57 3.66
N ALA A 187 -2.61 -2.53 3.54
CA ALA A 187 -2.32 -1.22 4.10
C ALA A 187 -2.95 -1.18 5.50
N SER A 188 -2.12 -1.23 6.53
CA SER A 188 -2.53 -1.46 7.92
C SER A 188 -3.69 -0.57 8.34
N LYS A 189 -4.77 -1.18 8.85
CA LYS A 189 -6.01 -0.52 9.34
C LYS A 189 -6.74 0.34 8.30
N ARG A 190 -6.47 0.18 7.01
CA ARG A 190 -7.00 1.06 5.95
C ARG A 190 -7.70 0.33 4.85
N ILE A 191 -6.98 -0.54 4.15
CA ILE A 191 -7.51 -1.21 2.97
C ILE A 191 -6.75 -2.51 2.74
N VAL A 192 -7.48 -3.52 2.29
CA VAL A 192 -6.92 -4.73 1.73
C VAL A 192 -7.14 -4.70 0.23
N HIS A 193 -6.06 -4.85 -0.54
CA HIS A 193 -6.07 -4.85 -1.99
C HIS A 193 -5.62 -6.20 -2.52
N PHE A 194 -6.54 -6.91 -3.16
CA PHE A 194 -6.27 -8.20 -3.78
C PHE A 194 -6.00 -8.02 -5.27
N ILE A 195 -4.97 -8.71 -5.77
CA ILE A 195 -4.63 -8.74 -7.19
C ILE A 195 -4.64 -10.19 -7.63
N LEU A 196 -5.47 -10.52 -8.62
CA LEU A 196 -5.51 -11.83 -9.26
C LEU A 196 -5.05 -11.66 -10.70
N LEU A 197 -4.09 -12.48 -11.11
CA LEU A 197 -3.61 -12.53 -12.49
C LEU A 197 -3.93 -13.92 -13.05
N HIS A 198 -4.58 -13.95 -14.20
CA HIS A 198 -4.85 -15.16 -14.95
C HIS A 198 -4.65 -14.88 -16.44
N GLU A 199 -3.68 -15.57 -17.05
CA GLU A 199 -3.23 -15.28 -18.42
C GLU A 199 -2.91 -13.78 -18.59
N ASP A 200 -3.55 -13.11 -19.54
CA ASP A 200 -3.36 -11.68 -19.84
C ASP A 200 -4.34 -10.76 -19.08
N VAL A 201 -5.12 -11.31 -18.14
CA VAL A 201 -6.12 -10.57 -17.38
C VAL A 201 -5.68 -10.36 -15.94
N SER A 202 -5.70 -9.10 -15.49
CA SER A 202 -5.51 -8.73 -14.08
C SER A 202 -6.82 -8.20 -13.48
N LEU A 203 -7.28 -8.81 -12.40
CA LEU A 203 -8.41 -8.34 -11.59
C LEU A 203 -7.90 -7.75 -10.27
N GLN A 204 -8.32 -6.52 -9.98
CA GLN A 204 -7.98 -5.81 -8.74
C GLN A 204 -9.24 -5.62 -7.90
N TYR A 205 -9.20 -6.01 -6.62
CA TYR A 205 -10.31 -5.88 -5.69
C TYR A 205 -9.90 -5.14 -4.43
N PHE A 206 -10.65 -4.11 -4.06
CA PHE A 206 -10.34 -3.23 -2.94
C PHE A 206 -11.39 -3.35 -1.83
N ILE A 207 -10.98 -3.75 -0.63
CA ILE A 207 -11.85 -3.84 0.54
C ILE A 207 -11.39 -2.84 1.61
N PRO A 208 -12.15 -1.76 1.86
CA PRO A 208 -11.85 -0.84 2.95
C PRO A 208 -11.87 -1.55 4.30
N ALA A 209 -10.94 -1.18 5.18
CA ALA A 209 -10.96 -1.61 6.56
C ALA A 209 -12.15 -1.01 7.30
N LEU A 210 -12.71 -1.77 8.23
CA LEU A 210 -13.68 -1.30 9.20
C LEU A 210 -12.96 -0.44 10.25
N ALA A 211 -13.67 0.57 10.76
CA ALA A 211 -13.20 1.42 11.85
C ALA A 211 -13.14 0.67 13.18
#